data_AF-A0A7D4AVB1-F1
#
_entry.id   AF-A0A7D4AVB1-F1
#
_cell.length_a   1.000
_cell.length_b   1.000
_cell.length_c   1.000
_cell.angle_alpha   90.00
_cell.angle_beta   90.00
_cell.angle_gamma   90.00
#
_symmetry.space_group_name_H-M   'P 1'
#
loop_
_entity.id
_entity.type
_entity.pdbx_description
1 polymer ?
#
loop_
_entity_poly.entity_id
_entity_poly.type
_entity_poly.pdbx_seq_one_letter_code
_entity_poly.pdbx_strand_id
1 'polypeptide(L)'
;MTTPEKSRSNGKTTKGTKRVKRKAPARSGPIRTSVDLPQDHHDYHAQAHHQGHPVGMSPQTEANVQLDEGLINKAVADAVRSANKVLNDTVAQGRIAAEHFRHGDYNMRDVPVDVQILGQRMIKLARELSETTLSICEQLLRQLTQIPTPPRPGVPGKVPPFPTGTGSTAAPPSSHASPSADPARDDRVLPLAVVFTGNQAAKALPSPLWKPQKPTSPQQLHITPLQPLGGKGKQIEGVSFSVDIGGALTATVPVPAGQAPGVYAGMVTTDSQGAPLGVLTIEVVG
;
A
#
# COMPACT_ATOMS: atom_id res chain seq x y z
N MET A 1 32.09 -43.67 41.74
CA MET A 1 32.58 -42.45 42.39
C MET A 1 31.56 -41.36 42.18
N THR A 2 30.77 -41.10 43.23
CA THR A 2 29.62 -40.21 43.30
C THR A 2 30.07 -38.81 43.70
N THR A 3 29.66 -37.78 42.97
CA THR A 3 29.84 -36.37 43.37
C THR A 3 28.48 -35.76 43.74
N PRO A 4 28.42 -34.94 44.80
CA PRO A 4 27.15 -34.52 45.38
C PRO A 4 26.58 -33.23 44.80
N GLU A 5 25.26 -33.24 44.80
CA GLU A 5 24.27 -32.20 44.58
C GLU A 5 24.48 -30.95 45.46
N LYS A 6 24.40 -29.76 44.87
CA LYS A 6 24.48 -28.48 45.60
C LYS A 6 23.24 -27.64 45.33
N SER A 7 22.22 -27.89 46.14
CA SER A 7 21.05 -27.03 46.33
C SER A 7 21.48 -25.70 46.97
N ARG A 8 21.14 -24.58 46.33
CA ARG A 8 21.17 -23.25 46.94
C ARG A 8 19.91 -22.48 46.54
N SER A 9 18.94 -22.52 47.45
CA SER A 9 17.86 -21.56 47.59
C SER A 9 18.42 -20.17 47.92
N ASN A 10 17.89 -19.11 47.30
CA ASN A 10 18.04 -17.77 47.87
C ASN A 10 16.88 -16.83 47.51
N GLY A 11 16.17 -16.39 48.55
CA GLY A 11 15.98 -14.95 48.76
C GLY A 11 14.80 -14.25 48.09
N LYS A 12 13.58 -14.59 48.52
CA LYS A 12 12.38 -13.75 48.35
C LYS A 12 12.55 -12.43 49.13
N THR A 13 12.67 -11.29 48.43
CA THR A 13 12.61 -9.96 49.05
C THR A 13 11.42 -9.17 48.49
N THR A 14 10.31 -9.20 49.22
CA THR A 14 9.15 -8.33 48.99
C THR A 14 9.41 -6.95 49.60
N LYS A 15 9.84 -5.98 48.80
CA LYS A 15 9.87 -4.57 49.20
C LYS A 15 8.50 -3.95 48.92
N GLY A 16 7.79 -3.59 49.99
CA GLY A 16 6.51 -2.89 49.94
C GLY A 16 6.65 -1.48 49.36
N THR A 17 5.88 -1.20 48.31
CA THR A 17 5.69 0.13 47.75
C THR A 17 4.69 0.90 48.61
N LYS A 18 5.20 1.88 49.37
CA LYS A 18 4.39 2.89 50.06
C LYS A 18 3.54 3.63 49.02
N ARG A 19 2.22 3.42 49.09
CA ARG A 19 1.22 4.09 48.26
C ARG A 19 1.18 5.58 48.62
N VAL A 20 1.72 6.43 47.75
CA VAL A 20 1.65 7.90 47.86
C VAL A 20 0.19 8.33 47.71
N LYS A 21 -0.44 8.79 48.80
CA LYS A 21 -1.74 9.49 48.75
C LYS A 21 -1.52 10.87 48.11
N ARG A 22 -1.85 11.02 46.84
CA ARG A 22 -1.92 12.33 46.18
C ARG A 22 -3.23 13.02 46.59
N LYS A 23 -3.13 14.24 47.14
CA LYS A 23 -4.26 15.16 47.36
C LYS A 23 -4.87 15.51 46.00
N ALA A 24 -6.19 15.39 45.89
CA ALA A 24 -6.92 15.82 44.70
C ALA A 24 -6.79 17.35 44.53
N PRO A 25 -6.54 17.87 43.31
CA PRO A 25 -6.57 19.30 43.07
C PRO A 25 -8.01 19.83 43.16
N ALA A 26 -8.15 21.02 43.74
CA ALA A 26 -9.42 21.71 43.87
C ALA A 26 -10.00 22.02 42.47
N ARG A 27 -11.17 21.46 42.17
CA ARG A 27 -12.01 21.88 41.05
C ARG A 27 -12.52 23.29 41.36
N SER A 28 -11.88 24.29 40.76
CA SER A 28 -12.37 25.67 40.71
C SER A 28 -12.23 26.16 39.28
N GLY A 29 -13.35 26.18 38.54
CA GLY A 29 -13.43 26.78 37.21
C GLY A 29 -14.87 26.80 36.71
N PRO A 30 -15.31 27.89 36.06
CA PRO A 30 -16.72 28.18 35.82
C PRO A 30 -17.29 27.37 34.66
N ILE A 31 -18.55 26.94 34.82
CA ILE A 31 -19.38 26.35 33.76
C ILE A 31 -19.51 27.39 32.65
N ARG A 32 -18.80 27.18 31.53
CA ARG A 32 -19.04 27.93 30.30
C ARG A 32 -20.14 27.23 29.52
N THR A 33 -21.27 27.91 29.47
CA THR A 33 -22.42 27.63 28.64
C THR A 33 -22.02 27.58 27.16
N SER A 34 -22.59 26.61 26.47
CA SER A 34 -22.65 26.46 25.02
C SER A 34 -23.06 27.77 24.33
N VAL A 35 -22.17 28.33 23.53
CA VAL A 35 -22.48 29.44 22.60
C VAL A 35 -21.87 29.10 21.25
N ASP A 36 -22.76 29.06 20.26
CA ASP A 36 -22.57 29.22 18.82
C ASP A 36 -21.50 28.37 18.11
N LEU A 37 -21.94 27.23 17.57
CA LEU A 37 -21.42 26.77 16.29
C LEU A 37 -22.27 27.39 15.17
N PRO A 38 -21.63 27.95 14.11
CA PRO A 38 -22.34 28.49 12.96
C PRO A 38 -23.07 27.37 12.21
N GLN A 39 -24.36 27.63 11.98
CA GLN A 39 -25.25 26.82 11.17
C GLN A 39 -24.83 26.97 9.71
N ASP A 40 -24.14 25.96 9.17
CA ASP A 40 -23.80 25.92 7.75
C ASP A 40 -25.10 25.74 6.94
N HIS A 41 -25.53 26.83 6.33
CA HIS A 41 -26.63 26.89 5.37
C HIS A 41 -26.21 26.15 4.09
N HIS A 42 -26.53 24.87 4.00
CA HIS A 42 -26.54 24.18 2.71
C HIS A 42 -27.88 24.43 2.02
N ASP A 43 -27.86 25.39 1.10
CA ASP A 43 -28.90 25.63 0.12
C ASP A 43 -29.14 24.36 -0.72
N TYR A 44 -30.22 23.66 -0.40
CA TYR A 44 -30.83 22.68 -1.28
C TYR A 44 -31.52 23.42 -2.43
N HIS A 45 -30.82 23.58 -3.56
CA HIS A 45 -31.49 23.89 -4.82
C HIS A 45 -32.29 22.67 -5.29
N ALA A 46 -33.58 22.70 -4.98
CA ALA A 46 -34.59 21.90 -5.65
C ALA A 46 -34.79 22.45 -7.07
N GLN A 47 -34.43 21.67 -8.09
CA GLN A 47 -34.88 21.90 -9.46
C GLN A 47 -36.01 20.92 -9.79
N ALA A 48 -37.19 21.51 -9.95
CA ALA A 48 -38.42 20.86 -10.38
C ALA A 48 -38.54 20.88 -11.92
N HIS A 49 -39.02 19.75 -12.46
CA HIS A 49 -39.88 19.56 -13.64
C HIS A 49 -39.71 20.41 -14.91
N HIS A 50 -39.39 19.75 -16.02
CA HIS A 50 -40.00 19.96 -17.35
C HIS A 50 -40.07 18.59 -18.07
N GLN A 51 -41.27 18.02 -18.23
CA GLN A 51 -42.13 18.07 -19.43
C GLN A 51 -41.50 17.44 -20.67
N GLY A 52 -42.08 16.32 -21.08
CA GLY A 52 -41.64 15.52 -22.21
C GLY A 52 -42.06 16.05 -23.58
N HIS A 53 -41.35 15.60 -24.60
CA HIS A 53 -41.75 15.58 -26.00
C HIS A 53 -40.99 14.48 -26.76
N PRO A 54 -41.49 14.07 -27.94
CA PRO A 54 -41.47 12.68 -28.38
C PRO A 54 -40.29 12.29 -29.28
N VAL A 55 -40.18 10.97 -29.41
CA VAL A 55 -39.38 10.15 -30.32
C VAL A 55 -39.15 10.80 -31.68
N GLY A 56 -37.90 11.19 -31.95
CA GLY A 56 -37.38 11.55 -33.27
C GLY A 56 -36.07 10.82 -33.51
N MET A 57 -36.10 9.79 -34.36
CA MET A 57 -34.91 9.05 -34.79
C MET A 57 -33.95 10.00 -35.50
N SER A 58 -32.81 10.24 -34.84
CA SER A 58 -31.66 10.95 -35.40
C SER A 58 -30.61 9.92 -35.81
N PRO A 59 -29.86 10.16 -36.90
CA PRO A 59 -28.93 9.20 -37.48
C PRO A 59 -27.80 8.89 -36.49
N GLN A 60 -27.50 7.60 -36.32
CA GLN A 60 -26.28 7.11 -35.66
C GLN A 60 -25.08 7.72 -36.36
N THR A 61 -24.58 8.82 -35.80
CA THR A 61 -23.25 9.32 -36.10
C THR A 61 -22.33 8.38 -35.33
N GLU A 62 -21.59 7.55 -36.04
CA GLU A 62 -20.50 6.73 -35.50
C GLU A 62 -19.46 7.66 -34.88
N ALA A 63 -19.68 8.02 -33.61
CA ALA A 63 -18.67 8.61 -32.77
C ALA A 63 -17.61 7.52 -32.58
N ASN A 64 -16.55 7.63 -33.37
CA ASN A 64 -15.29 6.95 -33.15
C ASN A 64 -14.74 7.47 -31.81
N VAL A 65 -15.22 6.90 -30.70
CA VAL A 65 -14.70 7.16 -29.37
C VAL A 65 -13.35 6.46 -29.30
N GLN A 66 -12.31 7.12 -29.81
CA GLN A 66 -10.97 6.94 -29.29
C GLN A 66 -11.08 7.26 -27.79
N LEU A 67 -11.24 6.21 -26.99
CA LEU A 67 -11.11 6.27 -25.54
C LEU A 67 -9.69 6.74 -25.29
N ASP A 68 -9.57 8.04 -25.05
CA ASP A 68 -8.33 8.72 -24.78
C ASP A 68 -7.74 8.07 -23.52
N GLU A 69 -6.70 7.27 -23.70
CA GLU A 69 -5.98 6.55 -22.64
C GLU A 69 -5.51 7.53 -21.55
N GLY A 70 -5.36 8.82 -21.90
CA GLY A 70 -5.13 9.92 -20.99
C GLY A 70 -6.26 10.17 -19.97
N LEU A 71 -7.53 9.92 -20.32
CA LEU A 71 -8.66 10.11 -19.40
C LEU A 71 -8.69 9.05 -18.30
N ILE A 72 -8.37 7.79 -18.63
CA ILE A 72 -8.31 6.70 -17.64
C ILE A 72 -7.13 6.94 -16.70
N ASN A 73 -5.95 7.27 -17.23
CA ASN A 73 -4.79 7.58 -16.43
C ASN A 73 -5.01 8.80 -15.52
N LYS A 74 -5.73 9.82 -16.01
CA LYS A 74 -6.12 11.00 -15.21
C LYS A 74 -7.08 10.62 -14.07
N ALA A 75 -8.09 9.81 -14.35
CA ALA A 75 -9.05 9.36 -13.33
C ALA A 75 -8.36 8.54 -12.23
N VAL A 76 -7.44 7.64 -12.59
CA VAL A 76 -6.65 6.87 -11.62
C VAL A 76 -5.73 7.79 -10.81
N ALA A 77 -5.03 8.73 -11.46
CA ALA A 77 -4.16 9.67 -10.77
C ALA A 77 -4.94 10.57 -9.79
N ASP A 78 -6.14 11.03 -10.16
CA ASP A 78 -6.99 11.83 -9.29
C ASP A 78 -7.54 11.00 -8.11
N ALA A 79 -7.88 9.72 -8.33
CA ALA A 79 -8.27 8.80 -7.26
C ALA A 79 -7.13 8.56 -6.25
N VAL A 80 -5.91 8.29 -6.73
CA VAL A 80 -4.72 8.10 -5.89
C VAL A 80 -4.37 9.39 -5.13
N ARG A 81 -4.48 10.55 -5.78
CA ARG A 81 -4.27 11.86 -5.13
C ARG A 81 -5.31 12.09 -4.03
N SER A 82 -6.59 11.79 -4.29
CA SER A 82 -7.67 11.90 -3.32
C SER A 82 -7.43 10.98 -2.11
N ALA A 83 -7.06 9.72 -2.34
CA ALA A 83 -6.75 8.76 -1.28
C ALA A 83 -5.58 9.23 -0.40
N ASN A 84 -4.49 9.69 -1.01
CA ASN A 84 -3.35 10.23 -0.25
C ASN A 84 -3.71 11.49 0.55
N LYS A 85 -4.58 12.36 0.02
CA LYS A 85 -5.08 13.53 0.74
C LYS A 85 -5.86 13.11 1.99
N VAL A 86 -6.80 12.15 1.86
CA VAL A 86 -7.59 11.65 2.98
C VAL A 86 -6.70 11.01 4.07
N LEU A 87 -5.67 10.26 3.67
CA LEU A 87 -4.71 9.68 4.61
C LEU A 87 -3.93 10.75 5.36
N ASN A 88 -3.42 11.76 4.66
CA ASN A 88 -2.71 12.88 5.28
C ASN A 88 -3.60 13.67 6.25
N ASP A 89 -4.84 13.95 5.87
CA ASP A 89 -5.82 14.63 6.73
C ASP A 89 -6.13 13.81 7.99
N THR A 90 -6.22 12.48 7.86
CA THR A 90 -6.46 11.58 9.00
C THR A 90 -5.27 11.54 9.95
N VAL A 91 -4.04 11.51 9.43
CA VAL A 91 -2.82 11.57 10.25
C VAL A 91 -2.70 12.92 10.97
N ALA A 92 -3.02 14.02 10.28
CA ALA A 92 -3.03 15.35 10.87
C ALA A 92 -4.05 15.46 12.01
N GLN A 93 -5.29 14.96 11.78
CA GLN A 93 -6.32 14.90 12.82
C GLN A 93 -5.89 14.01 14.00
N GLY A 94 -5.25 12.87 13.73
CA GLY A 94 -4.73 11.99 14.78
C GLY A 94 -3.65 12.67 15.64
N ARG A 95 -2.77 13.48 15.04
CA ARG A 95 -1.78 14.28 15.79
C ARG A 95 -2.44 15.32 16.67
N ILE A 96 -3.40 16.07 16.14
CA ILE A 96 -4.16 17.08 16.89
C ILE A 96 -4.89 16.43 18.07
N ALA A 97 -5.58 15.31 17.83
CA ALA A 97 -6.27 14.56 18.89
C ALA A 97 -5.29 14.03 19.96
N ALA A 98 -4.13 13.50 19.55
CA ALA A 98 -3.10 13.05 20.47
C ALA A 98 -2.49 14.20 21.29
N GLU A 99 -2.32 15.38 20.70
CA GLU A 99 -1.90 16.59 21.42
C GLU A 99 -2.96 17.03 22.44
N HIS A 100 -4.23 17.09 22.07
CA HIS A 100 -5.31 17.38 23.02
C HIS A 100 -5.39 16.36 24.15
N PHE A 101 -5.19 15.08 23.84
CA PHE A 101 -5.12 14.01 24.84
C PHE A 101 -3.93 14.20 25.79
N ARG A 102 -2.76 14.58 25.26
CA ARG A 102 -1.54 14.82 26.04
C ARG A 102 -1.70 15.98 27.02
N HIS A 103 -2.41 17.04 26.63
CA HIS A 103 -2.66 18.20 27.50
C HIS A 103 -3.81 17.97 28.50
N GLY A 104 -4.55 16.86 28.37
CA GLY A 104 -5.69 16.54 29.23
C GLY A 104 -6.94 17.36 28.95
N ASP A 105 -6.94 18.12 27.84
CA ASP A 105 -8.06 18.94 27.38
C ASP A 105 -9.11 18.12 26.62
N TYR A 106 -8.85 16.82 26.43
CA TYR A 106 -9.76 15.94 25.73
C TYR A 106 -10.87 15.44 26.66
N ASN A 107 -12.10 15.90 26.42
CA ASN A 107 -13.27 15.46 27.17
C ASN A 107 -13.65 14.03 26.74
N MET A 108 -13.47 13.07 27.65
CA MET A 108 -13.85 11.67 27.43
C MET A 108 -15.35 11.46 27.12
N ARG A 109 -16.18 12.49 27.36
CA ARG A 109 -17.60 12.50 27.02
C ARG A 109 -17.88 12.70 25.52
N ASP A 110 -16.94 13.30 24.81
CA ASP A 110 -17.11 13.64 23.38
C ASP A 110 -16.55 12.52 22.47
N VAL A 111 -15.75 11.60 23.04
CA VAL A 111 -15.20 10.42 22.35
C VAL A 111 -16.25 9.61 21.57
N PRO A 112 -17.43 9.29 22.12
CA PRO A 112 -18.42 8.51 21.38
C PRO A 112 -18.95 9.25 20.14
N VAL A 113 -19.06 10.58 20.22
CA VAL A 113 -19.53 11.42 19.10
C VAL A 113 -18.46 11.47 18.01
N ASP A 114 -17.19 11.64 18.38
CA ASP A 114 -16.07 11.63 17.43
C ASP A 114 -15.96 10.28 16.70
N VAL A 115 -16.13 9.16 17.42
CA VAL A 115 -16.14 7.82 16.83
C VAL A 115 -17.34 7.63 15.89
N GLN A 116 -18.50 8.18 16.23
CA GLN A 116 -19.69 8.12 15.37
C GLN A 116 -19.49 8.94 14.08
N ILE A 117 -18.92 10.15 14.19
CA ILE A 117 -18.60 10.99 13.04
C ILE A 117 -17.56 10.31 12.15
N LEU A 118 -16.52 9.72 12.74
CA LEU A 118 -15.51 8.94 12.02
C LEU A 118 -16.14 7.75 11.29
N GLY A 119 -17.02 7.00 11.96
CA GLY A 119 -17.75 5.88 11.36
C GLY A 119 -18.62 6.31 10.18
N GLN A 120 -19.36 7.42 10.32
CA GLN A 120 -20.16 7.98 9.23
C GLN A 120 -19.30 8.42 8.04
N ARG A 121 -18.13 9.03 8.29
CA ARG A 121 -17.18 9.41 7.23
C ARG A 121 -16.60 8.18 6.52
N MET A 122 -16.24 7.11 7.24
CA MET A 122 -15.76 5.87 6.62
C MET A 122 -16.83 5.20 5.76
N ILE A 123 -18.09 5.18 6.20
CA ILE A 123 -19.21 4.64 5.41
C ILE A 123 -19.41 5.47 4.13
N LYS A 124 -19.34 6.80 4.23
CA LYS A 124 -19.46 7.69 3.06
C LYS A 124 -18.33 7.43 2.05
N LEU A 125 -17.08 7.36 2.50
CA LEU A 125 -15.93 7.03 1.65
C LEU A 125 -16.08 5.64 1.01
N ALA A 126 -16.57 4.64 1.76
CA ALA A 126 -16.80 3.31 1.22
C ALA A 126 -17.85 3.30 0.10
N ARG A 127 -18.90 4.14 0.21
CA ARG A 127 -19.90 4.32 -0.86
C ARG A 127 -19.30 4.98 -2.09
N GLU A 128 -18.54 6.07 -1.92
CA GLU A 128 -17.87 6.77 -3.03
C GLU A 128 -16.87 5.86 -3.76
N LEU A 129 -16.11 5.03 -3.01
CA LEU A 129 -15.21 4.03 -3.57
C LEU A 129 -15.96 2.89 -4.30
N SER A 130 -17.13 2.49 -3.79
CA SER A 130 -17.94 1.45 -4.44
C SER A 130 -18.55 1.94 -5.74
N GLU A 131 -19.03 3.19 -5.78
CA GLU A 131 -19.58 3.83 -6.98
C GLU A 131 -18.53 3.99 -8.09
N THR A 132 -17.32 4.42 -7.73
CA THR A 132 -16.19 4.51 -8.66
C THR A 132 -15.76 3.13 -9.17
N THR A 133 -15.69 2.12 -8.29
CA THR A 133 -15.35 0.74 -8.68
C THR A 133 -16.39 0.16 -9.63
N LEU A 134 -17.69 0.33 -9.34
CA LEU A 134 -18.77 -0.10 -10.22
C LEU A 134 -18.72 0.61 -11.58
N SER A 135 -18.44 1.92 -11.60
CA SER A 135 -18.28 2.66 -12.85
C SER A 135 -17.13 2.11 -13.71
N ILE A 136 -16.01 1.70 -13.10
CA ILE A 136 -14.90 1.06 -13.80
C ILE A 136 -15.32 -0.31 -14.34
N CYS A 137 -16.01 -1.12 -13.53
CA CYS A 137 -16.53 -2.41 -13.98
C CYS A 137 -17.51 -2.28 -15.15
N GLU A 138 -18.41 -1.29 -15.12
CA GLU A 138 -19.31 -0.99 -16.24
C GLU A 138 -18.55 -0.58 -17.50
N GLN A 139 -17.49 0.21 -17.35
CA GLN A 139 -16.65 0.63 -18.47
C GLN A 139 -15.90 -0.56 -19.09
N LEU A 140 -15.37 -1.47 -18.26
CA LEU A 140 -14.75 -2.72 -18.72
C LEU A 140 -15.76 -3.65 -19.40
N LEU A 141 -16.97 -3.78 -18.85
CA LEU A 141 -18.04 -4.56 -19.47
C LEU A 141 -18.45 -3.98 -20.83
N ARG A 142 -18.55 -2.64 -20.94
CA ARG A 142 -18.80 -1.98 -22.23
C ARG A 142 -17.70 -2.27 -23.25
N GLN A 143 -16.44 -2.25 -22.84
CA GLN A 143 -15.30 -2.62 -23.71
C GLN A 143 -15.38 -4.07 -24.18
N LEU A 144 -15.76 -5.02 -23.31
CA LEU A 144 -15.92 -6.43 -23.68
C LEU A 144 -17.09 -6.66 -24.64
N THR A 145 -18.17 -5.88 -24.53
CA THR A 145 -19.32 -5.96 -25.44
C THR A 145 -19.08 -5.28 -26.78
N GLN A 146 -18.12 -4.36 -26.87
CA GLN A 146 -17.68 -3.76 -28.14
C GLN A 146 -16.71 -4.70 -28.86
N ILE A 147 -17.20 -5.87 -29.28
CA ILE A 147 -16.46 -6.74 -30.20
C ILE A 147 -16.34 -5.96 -31.52
N PRO A 148 -15.12 -5.63 -31.98
CA PRO A 148 -14.94 -4.99 -33.27
C PRO A 148 -15.57 -5.90 -34.32
N THR A 149 -16.60 -5.41 -35.02
CA THR A 149 -17.20 -6.14 -36.14
C THR A 149 -16.07 -6.50 -37.10
N PRO A 150 -15.85 -7.80 -37.39
CA PRO A 150 -14.76 -8.21 -38.24
C PRO A 150 -14.89 -7.51 -39.60
N PRO A 151 -13.78 -7.01 -40.18
CA PRO A 151 -13.83 -6.29 -41.43
C PRO A 151 -14.49 -7.17 -42.50
N ARG A 152 -15.48 -6.59 -43.18
CA ARG A 152 -16.27 -7.29 -44.19
C ARG A 152 -15.33 -7.80 -45.30
N PRO A 153 -15.35 -9.11 -45.63
CA PRO A 153 -14.52 -9.65 -46.69
C PRO A 153 -14.79 -8.93 -48.01
N GLY A 154 -13.77 -8.34 -48.62
CA GLY A 154 -13.86 -7.76 -49.96
C GLY A 154 -13.69 -6.24 -50.07
N VAL A 155 -13.48 -5.50 -48.98
CA VAL A 155 -13.10 -4.09 -49.07
C VAL A 155 -11.57 -4.00 -49.13
N PRO A 156 -10.97 -3.44 -50.21
CA PRO A 156 -9.52 -3.26 -50.30
C PRO A 156 -9.06 -2.29 -49.22
N GLY A 157 -8.56 -2.84 -48.12
CA GLY A 157 -7.97 -2.09 -47.02
C GLY A 157 -6.76 -1.32 -47.52
N LYS A 158 -6.89 0.00 -47.54
CA LYS A 158 -5.79 0.93 -47.85
C LYS A 158 -4.79 0.88 -46.69
N VAL A 159 -3.85 -0.05 -46.78
CA VAL A 159 -2.76 -0.21 -45.81
C VAL A 159 -1.90 1.06 -45.86
N PRO A 160 -1.67 1.77 -44.74
CA PRO A 160 -0.82 2.94 -44.73
C PRO A 160 0.60 2.56 -45.20
N PRO A 161 1.23 3.35 -46.09
CA PRO A 161 2.58 3.06 -46.57
C PRO A 161 3.58 3.12 -45.41
N PHE A 162 4.53 2.19 -45.41
CA PHE A 162 5.67 2.22 -44.49
C PHE A 162 6.42 3.55 -44.64
N PRO A 163 6.79 4.21 -43.53
CA PRO A 163 7.52 5.48 -43.58
C PRO A 163 8.95 5.21 -44.07
N THR A 164 9.19 5.46 -45.35
CA THR A 164 10.54 5.55 -45.91
C THR A 164 11.19 6.84 -45.42
N GLY A 165 12.12 6.70 -44.48
CA GLY A 165 12.86 7.80 -43.89
C GLY A 165 13.71 8.54 -44.92
N THR A 166 13.24 9.71 -45.36
CA THR A 166 14.08 10.76 -45.95
C THR A 166 14.43 11.77 -44.86
N GLY A 167 15.73 12.01 -44.72
CA GLY A 167 16.34 12.75 -43.62
C GLY A 167 15.73 14.12 -43.35
N SER A 168 15.52 14.38 -42.06
CA SER A 168 15.27 15.72 -41.54
C SER A 168 16.37 16.04 -40.54
N THR A 169 17.12 17.09 -40.88
CA THR A 169 18.16 17.73 -40.10
C THR A 169 17.58 18.42 -38.86
N ALA A 170 18.19 18.13 -37.71
CA ALA A 170 18.33 18.96 -36.51
C ALA A 170 17.12 19.78 -36.01
N ALA A 171 16.54 19.30 -34.90
CA ALA A 171 16.11 20.15 -33.78
C ALA A 171 16.44 19.43 -32.45
N PRO A 172 17.00 20.11 -31.44
CA PRO A 172 17.28 19.49 -30.14
C PRO A 172 15.96 19.08 -29.47
N PRO A 173 15.85 17.87 -28.89
CA PRO A 173 14.63 17.44 -28.24
C PRO A 173 14.39 18.27 -26.97
N SER A 174 13.31 19.04 -26.98
CA SER A 174 12.74 19.68 -25.80
C SER A 174 12.46 18.61 -24.75
N SER A 175 13.04 18.81 -23.58
CA SER A 175 12.98 17.97 -22.37
C SER A 175 11.58 17.92 -21.76
N HIS A 176 10.59 17.38 -22.47
CA HIS A 176 9.38 16.88 -21.85
C HIS A 176 9.57 15.41 -21.58
N ALA A 177 10.11 15.11 -20.39
CA ALA A 177 10.07 13.79 -19.82
C ALA A 177 8.60 13.34 -19.78
N SER A 178 8.22 12.45 -20.69
CA SER A 178 7.02 11.64 -20.53
C SER A 178 7.06 11.08 -19.10
N PRO A 179 5.99 11.18 -18.30
CA PRO A 179 5.95 10.55 -17.00
C PRO A 179 6.27 9.08 -17.24
N SER A 180 7.37 8.61 -16.66
CA SER A 180 7.83 7.23 -16.81
C SER A 180 6.63 6.32 -16.64
N ALA A 181 6.21 5.69 -17.74
CA ALA A 181 5.30 4.58 -17.68
C ALA A 181 5.96 3.58 -16.73
N ASP A 182 5.34 3.40 -15.56
CA ASP A 182 5.78 2.45 -14.55
C ASP A 182 6.00 1.13 -15.30
N PRO A 183 7.22 0.58 -15.34
CA PRO A 183 7.52 -0.56 -16.19
C PRO A 183 6.49 -1.63 -15.89
N ALA A 184 5.76 -2.06 -16.92
CA ALA A 184 4.64 -3.00 -16.80
C ALA A 184 5.03 -4.10 -15.82
N ARG A 185 4.40 -4.09 -14.64
CA ARG A 185 4.77 -4.99 -13.55
C ARG A 185 4.63 -6.40 -14.09
N ASP A 186 5.73 -7.13 -14.16
CA ASP A 186 5.68 -8.54 -14.51
C ASP A 186 4.94 -9.25 -13.38
N ASP A 187 3.68 -9.61 -13.63
CA ASP A 187 2.82 -10.29 -12.67
C ASP A 187 3.39 -11.63 -12.20
N ARG A 188 4.46 -12.13 -12.81
CA ARG A 188 5.17 -13.33 -12.38
C ARG A 188 6.19 -13.06 -11.27
N VAL A 189 6.53 -11.81 -11.01
CA VAL A 189 7.43 -11.40 -9.94
C VAL A 189 6.64 -11.23 -8.65
N LEU A 190 7.09 -11.89 -7.59
CA LEU A 190 6.56 -11.77 -6.24
C LEU A 190 7.31 -10.63 -5.53
N PRO A 191 6.64 -9.54 -5.15
CA PRO A 191 7.27 -8.46 -4.40
C PRO A 191 7.69 -8.98 -3.02
N LEU A 192 8.97 -8.81 -2.69
CA LEU A 192 9.55 -9.22 -1.40
C LEU A 192 10.02 -7.98 -0.64
N ALA A 193 9.41 -7.71 0.50
CA ALA A 193 9.93 -6.79 1.50
C ALA A 193 10.95 -7.53 2.38
N VAL A 194 12.03 -6.86 2.78
CA VAL A 194 13.06 -7.45 3.65
C VAL A 194 13.17 -6.59 4.90
N VAL A 195 13.04 -7.23 6.06
CA VAL A 195 13.16 -6.60 7.38
C VAL A 195 14.34 -7.23 8.10
N PHE A 196 15.22 -6.40 8.63
CA PHE A 196 16.39 -6.85 9.38
C PHE A 196 16.10 -6.81 10.88
N THR A 197 16.53 -7.83 11.61
CA THR A 197 16.55 -7.84 13.07
C THR A 197 17.98 -7.98 13.57
N GLY A 198 18.32 -7.31 14.66
CA GLY A 198 19.68 -7.29 15.20
C GLY A 198 20.23 -5.87 15.37
N ASN A 199 21.51 -5.77 15.76
CA ASN A 199 22.17 -4.50 16.09
C ASN A 199 23.12 -4.01 14.99
N GLN A 200 23.12 -4.64 13.81
CA GLN A 200 23.94 -4.21 12.68
C GLN A 200 23.11 -3.64 11.56
N ALA A 201 23.68 -2.66 10.87
CA ALA A 201 23.10 -2.08 9.68
C ALA A 201 23.21 -3.07 8.52
N ALA A 202 22.10 -3.28 7.82
CA ALA A 202 22.07 -4.10 6.63
C ALA A 202 21.08 -3.52 5.60
N LYS A 203 21.33 -3.83 4.34
CA LYS A 203 20.50 -3.39 3.21
C LYS A 203 20.15 -4.60 2.36
N ALA A 204 18.91 -4.67 1.89
CA ALA A 204 18.51 -5.67 0.90
C ALA A 204 18.91 -5.20 -0.50
N LEU A 205 19.51 -6.10 -1.28
CA LEU A 205 19.72 -5.87 -2.69
C LEU A 205 18.51 -6.42 -3.45
N PRO A 206 17.94 -5.63 -4.38
CA PRO A 206 16.74 -6.04 -5.10
C PRO A 206 17.06 -7.25 -5.97
N SER A 207 16.39 -8.36 -5.69
CA SER A 207 16.44 -9.57 -6.50
C SER A 207 15.03 -10.03 -6.79
N PRO A 208 14.67 -10.28 -8.06
CA PRO A 208 13.34 -10.75 -8.40
C PRO A 208 13.13 -12.15 -7.81
N LEU A 209 12.00 -12.33 -7.14
CA LEU A 209 11.50 -13.63 -6.72
C LEU A 209 10.36 -14.02 -7.65
N TRP A 210 10.39 -15.22 -8.22
CA TRP A 210 9.30 -15.70 -9.08
C TRP A 210 8.16 -16.25 -8.23
N LYS A 211 6.91 -16.01 -8.66
CA LYS A 211 5.73 -16.60 -8.04
C LYS A 211 5.78 -18.13 -8.17
N PRO A 212 5.50 -18.88 -7.09
CA PRO A 212 5.39 -20.34 -7.16
C PRO A 212 4.30 -20.77 -8.15
N GLN A 213 4.50 -21.91 -8.84
CA GLN A 213 3.49 -22.44 -9.76
C GLN A 213 2.25 -23.00 -9.04
N LYS A 214 2.41 -23.39 -7.76
CA LYS A 214 1.33 -23.89 -6.90
C LYS A 214 1.06 -22.91 -5.77
N PRO A 215 -0.19 -22.74 -5.31
CA PRO A 215 -0.48 -21.96 -4.12
C PRO A 215 0.38 -22.43 -2.94
N THR A 216 1.24 -21.55 -2.44
CA THR A 216 2.26 -21.86 -1.44
C THR A 216 2.09 -20.91 -0.26
N SER A 217 1.98 -21.47 0.94
CA SER A 217 1.94 -20.69 2.18
C SER A 217 3.34 -20.15 2.52
N PRO A 218 3.48 -19.02 3.21
CA PRO A 218 4.78 -18.47 3.58
C PRO A 218 5.65 -19.43 4.39
N GLN A 219 5.04 -20.32 5.18
CA GLN A 219 5.74 -21.32 6.00
C GLN A 219 6.35 -22.46 5.18
N GLN A 220 5.94 -22.62 3.93
CA GLN A 220 6.50 -23.59 2.97
C GLN A 220 7.64 -22.99 2.14
N LEU A 221 7.93 -21.69 2.31
CA LEU A 221 9.09 -21.06 1.72
C LEU A 221 10.30 -21.31 2.60
N HIS A 222 11.34 -21.85 1.98
CA HIS A 222 12.62 -22.10 2.63
C HIS A 222 13.68 -21.28 1.96
N ILE A 223 14.74 -21.01 2.70
CA ILE A 223 15.92 -20.35 2.16
C ILE A 223 17.17 -21.05 2.68
N THR A 224 18.12 -21.29 1.80
CA THR A 224 19.45 -21.77 2.22
C THR A 224 20.08 -20.72 3.13
N PRO A 225 20.87 -21.12 4.16
CA PRO A 225 21.64 -20.16 4.96
C PRO A 225 22.36 -19.14 4.06
N LEU A 226 22.26 -17.85 4.40
CA LEU A 226 22.83 -16.81 3.55
C LEU A 226 24.36 -16.91 3.62
N GLN A 227 24.97 -17.34 2.53
CA GLN A 227 26.41 -17.52 2.44
C GLN A 227 27.09 -16.21 2.03
N PRO A 228 28.25 -15.89 2.60
CA PRO A 228 29.03 -14.73 2.15
C PRO A 228 29.50 -14.95 0.70
N LEU A 229 29.23 -13.98 -0.18
CA LEU A 229 29.78 -13.95 -1.53
C LEU A 229 31.24 -13.46 -1.56
N GLY A 230 31.78 -13.05 -0.41
CA GLY A 230 33.16 -12.67 -0.19
C GLY A 230 33.43 -12.37 1.29
N GLY A 231 34.70 -12.28 1.68
CA GLY A 231 35.10 -11.93 3.05
C GLY A 231 35.18 -13.11 4.04
N LYS A 232 35.27 -12.81 5.33
CA LYS A 232 35.44 -13.78 6.44
C LYS A 232 34.19 -13.95 7.32
N GLY A 233 33.03 -13.50 6.83
CA GLY A 233 31.80 -13.59 7.58
C GLY A 233 31.28 -15.01 7.75
N LYS A 234 30.50 -15.25 8.80
CA LYS A 234 29.80 -16.53 8.99
C LYS A 234 28.51 -16.53 8.18
N GLN A 235 27.95 -17.71 7.88
CA GLN A 235 26.63 -17.77 7.25
C GLN A 235 25.55 -17.20 8.19
N ILE A 236 24.52 -16.58 7.61
CA ILE A 236 23.38 -16.04 8.37
C ILE A 236 22.21 -17.01 8.25
N GLU A 237 21.71 -17.49 9.38
CA GLU A 237 20.64 -18.48 9.49
C GLU A 237 19.38 -17.88 10.11
N GLY A 238 18.26 -18.61 10.10
CA GLY A 238 17.03 -18.20 10.79
C GLY A 238 16.20 -17.14 10.04
N VAL A 239 16.40 -17.01 8.73
CA VAL A 239 15.52 -16.20 7.88
C VAL A 239 14.13 -16.82 7.87
N SER A 240 13.10 -16.02 8.09
CA SER A 240 11.70 -16.46 8.11
C SER A 240 10.84 -15.62 7.18
N PHE A 241 9.80 -16.22 6.62
CA PHE A 241 8.87 -15.56 5.70
C PHE A 241 7.50 -15.40 6.36
N SER A 242 6.91 -14.22 6.20
CA SER A 242 5.54 -13.91 6.63
C SER A 242 4.84 -13.09 5.55
N VAL A 243 3.51 -13.03 5.60
CA VAL A 243 2.70 -12.15 4.75
C VAL A 243 2.06 -11.11 5.64
N ASP A 244 2.17 -9.85 5.25
CA ASP A 244 1.52 -8.75 5.97
C ASP A 244 0.01 -8.71 5.69
N ILE A 245 -0.71 -7.81 6.37
CA ILE A 245 -2.16 -7.63 6.20
C ILE A 245 -2.50 -7.21 4.75
N GLY A 246 -1.56 -6.60 4.03
CA GLY A 246 -1.70 -6.19 2.64
C GLY A 246 -1.42 -7.30 1.61
N GLY A 247 -1.06 -8.51 2.05
CA GLY A 247 -0.72 -9.62 1.17
C GLY A 247 0.71 -9.58 0.62
N ALA A 248 1.55 -8.65 1.06
CA ALA A 248 2.95 -8.56 0.66
C ALA A 248 3.82 -9.55 1.43
N LEU A 249 4.69 -10.26 0.71
CA LEU A 249 5.63 -11.20 1.31
C LEU A 249 6.77 -10.42 1.99
N THR A 250 7.06 -10.75 3.24
CA THR A 250 8.14 -10.17 4.04
C THR A 250 9.12 -11.25 4.48
N ALA A 251 10.41 -11.07 4.20
CA ALA A 251 11.49 -11.87 4.77
C ALA A 251 12.09 -11.14 5.99
N THR A 252 12.06 -11.80 7.14
CA THR A 252 12.73 -11.32 8.36
C THR A 252 14.10 -11.98 8.46
N VAL A 253 15.16 -11.19 8.37
CA VAL A 253 16.56 -11.66 8.38
C VAL A 253 17.25 -11.25 9.68
N PRO A 254 17.60 -12.21 10.56
CA PRO A 254 18.34 -11.90 11.77
C PRO A 254 19.83 -11.74 11.45
N VAL A 255 20.38 -10.55 11.69
CA VAL A 255 21.80 -10.23 11.50
C VAL A 255 22.50 -10.32 12.87
N PRO A 256 23.34 -11.35 13.12
CA PRO A 256 24.00 -11.51 14.40
C PRO A 256 24.92 -10.34 14.75
N ALA A 257 25.09 -10.07 16.04
CA ALA A 257 26.09 -9.09 16.49
C ALA A 257 27.51 -9.56 16.11
N GLY A 258 28.32 -8.66 15.55
CA GLY A 258 29.68 -8.99 15.10
C GLY A 258 29.75 -9.73 13.77
N GLN A 259 28.65 -9.77 13.02
CA GLN A 259 28.66 -10.24 11.64
C GLN A 259 29.63 -9.38 10.82
N ALA A 260 30.45 -10.00 9.97
CA ALA A 260 31.41 -9.26 9.17
C ALA A 260 30.69 -8.46 8.07
N PRO A 261 31.16 -7.25 7.71
CA PRO A 261 30.61 -6.53 6.56
C PRO A 261 30.84 -7.32 5.27
N GLY A 262 29.86 -7.28 4.37
CA GLY A 262 29.92 -8.00 3.10
C GLY A 262 28.55 -8.34 2.50
N VAL A 263 28.57 -8.94 1.32
CA VAL A 263 27.36 -9.38 0.61
C VAL A 263 27.08 -10.84 0.93
N TYR A 264 25.83 -11.15 1.27
CA TYR A 264 25.36 -12.50 1.58
C TYR A 264 24.22 -12.87 0.65
N ALA A 265 24.16 -14.13 0.24
CA ALA A 265 23.12 -14.64 -0.66
C ALA A 265 22.62 -16.02 -0.23
N GLY A 266 21.31 -16.25 -0.41
CA GLY A 266 20.69 -17.56 -0.23
C GLY A 266 19.62 -17.80 -1.28
N MET A 267 19.46 -19.06 -1.70
CA MET A 267 18.42 -19.47 -2.65
C MET A 267 17.11 -19.67 -1.92
N VAL A 268 16.05 -19.08 -2.43
CA VAL A 268 14.69 -19.26 -1.92
C VAL A 268 14.02 -20.40 -2.69
N THR A 269 13.51 -21.39 -1.98
CA THR A 269 12.87 -22.59 -2.53
C THR A 269 11.51 -22.82 -1.87
N THR A 270 10.73 -23.77 -2.39
CA THR A 270 9.48 -24.21 -1.77
C THR A 270 9.48 -25.72 -1.63
N ASP A 271 8.76 -26.27 -0.67
CA ASP A 271 8.58 -27.73 -0.55
C ASP A 271 7.87 -28.34 -1.77
N SER A 272 7.02 -27.55 -2.42
CA SER A 272 6.15 -28.02 -3.50
C SER A 272 6.79 -28.03 -4.89
N GLN A 273 7.95 -27.36 -5.03
CA GLN A 273 8.63 -27.09 -6.28
C GLN A 273 10.14 -27.22 -6.08
N GLY A 274 10.76 -28.17 -6.78
CA GLY A 274 12.21 -28.40 -6.68
C GLY A 274 13.09 -27.32 -7.32
N ALA A 275 12.51 -26.42 -8.11
CA ALA A 275 13.23 -25.31 -8.72
C ALA A 275 13.26 -24.08 -7.79
N PRO A 276 14.38 -23.34 -7.70
CA PRO A 276 14.48 -22.14 -6.90
C PRO A 276 13.56 -21.03 -7.44
N LEU A 277 12.94 -20.29 -6.54
CA LEU A 277 12.13 -19.11 -6.86
C LEU A 277 12.99 -17.88 -7.14
N GLY A 278 14.21 -17.85 -6.61
CA GLY A 278 15.12 -16.72 -6.76
C GLY A 278 16.23 -16.75 -5.72
N VAL A 279 16.95 -15.63 -5.62
CA VAL A 279 18.04 -15.46 -4.66
C VAL A 279 17.74 -14.24 -3.81
N LEU A 280 17.74 -14.40 -2.49
CA LEU A 280 17.73 -13.26 -1.57
C LEU A 280 19.17 -12.81 -1.35
N THR A 281 19.47 -11.55 -1.65
CA THR A 281 20.79 -10.97 -1.48
C THR A 281 20.72 -9.79 -0.52
N ILE A 282 21.61 -9.76 0.46
CA ILE A 282 21.72 -8.66 1.43
C ILE A 282 23.16 -8.19 1.52
N GLU A 283 23.35 -6.95 1.95
CA GLU A 283 24.63 -6.33 2.24
C GLU A 283 24.65 -5.92 3.70
N VAL A 284 25.61 -6.44 4.47
CA VAL A 284 25.85 -6.03 5.86
C VAL A 284 26.86 -4.89 5.84
N VAL A 285 26.48 -3.74 6.43
CA VAL A 285 27.27 -2.52 6.48
C VAL A 285 28.00 -2.45 7.82
N GLY A 286 29.31 -2.16 7.79
CA GLY A 286 30.19 -2.07 8.95
C GLY A 286 30.20 -0.71 9.64
#